data_AF-A0A9E4U5J3-F1
#
_entry.id   AF-A0A9E4U5J3-F1
#
_cell.length_a   1.000
_cell.length_b   1.000
_cell.length_c   1.000
_cell.angle_alpha   90.00
_cell.angle_beta   90.00
_cell.angle_gamma   90.00
#
_symmetry.space_group_name_H-M   'P 1'
#
loop_
_entity.id
_entity.type
_entity.pdbx_description
1 polymer ?
#
loop_
_entity_poly.entity_id
_entity_poly.type
_entity_poly.pdbx_seq_one_letter_code
_entity_poly.pdbx_strand_id
1 'polypeptide(L)'
;ADDYQTAHLISDLLKCDAFMAFEINGERIAKFGFPMRLVALGTYGYKWPKWVTKIELVKGFPEGVWERKGLPKRGKIGDIW
;
A
#
# COMPACT_ATOMS: atom_id res chain seq x y z
N ALA A 1 -13.82 5.80 -2.15
CA ALA A 1 -12.58 5.08 -2.50
C ALA A 1 -12.62 4.71 -3.98
N ASP A 2 -11.48 4.43 -4.59
CA ASP A 2 -11.27 4.30 -6.05
C ASP A 2 -11.18 2.83 -6.53
N ASP A 3 -11.71 1.89 -5.74
CA ASP A 3 -11.63 0.43 -5.96
C ASP A 3 -10.19 -0.11 -6.17
N TYR A 4 -9.20 0.66 -5.74
CA TYR A 4 -7.81 0.25 -5.76
C TYR A 4 -7.55 -0.82 -4.69
N GLN A 5 -6.93 -1.91 -5.12
CA GLN A 5 -6.56 -3.03 -4.24
C GLN A 5 -5.09 -3.38 -4.43
N THR A 6 -4.44 -3.67 -3.31
CA THR A 6 -3.11 -4.26 -3.26
C THR A 6 -3.00 -5.17 -2.03
N ALA A 7 -2.05 -6.09 -2.07
CA ALA A 7 -1.80 -7.01 -0.97
C ALA A 7 -0.38 -6.83 -0.44
N HIS A 8 -0.16 -7.15 0.83
CA HIS A 8 1.17 -7.17 1.45
C HIS A 8 1.33 -8.43 2.28
N LEU A 9 2.54 -8.94 2.36
CA LEU A 9 2.86 -9.93 3.39
C LEU A 9 2.90 -9.25 4.75
N ILE A 10 2.27 -9.88 5.75
CA ILE A 10 2.27 -9.36 7.13
C ILE A 10 3.70 -9.18 7.63
N SER A 11 4.59 -10.13 7.36
CA SER A 11 6.01 -10.05 7.73
C SER A 11 6.73 -8.86 7.10
N ASP A 12 6.37 -8.47 5.88
CA ASP A 12 6.95 -7.31 5.22
C ASP A 12 6.49 -6.00 5.86
N LEU A 13 5.21 -5.89 6.21
CA LEU A 13 4.65 -4.72 6.89
C LEU A 13 5.25 -4.54 8.29
N LEU A 14 5.40 -5.64 9.03
CA LEU A 14 6.01 -5.64 10.36
C LEU A 14 7.50 -5.27 10.28
N LYS A 15 8.22 -5.72 9.25
CA LYS A 15 9.66 -5.45 9.10
C LYS A 15 9.96 -3.98 8.80
N CYS A 16 9.06 -3.26 8.12
CA CYS A 16 9.28 -1.86 7.78
C CYS A 16 8.49 -0.88 8.66
N ASP A 17 7.98 -1.35 9.80
CA ASP A 17 7.16 -0.57 10.73
C ASP A 17 6.06 0.22 10.01
N ALA A 18 5.36 -0.47 9.11
CA ALA A 18 4.32 0.15 8.30
C ALA A 18 3.21 0.72 9.18
N PHE A 19 2.68 1.87 8.80
CA PHE A 19 1.65 2.57 9.55
C PHE A 19 0.58 3.18 8.65
N MET A 20 -0.54 3.51 9.26
CA MET A 20 -1.64 4.17 8.60
C MET A 20 -1.57 5.67 8.88
N ALA A 21 -1.53 6.49 7.82
CA ALA A 21 -1.44 7.94 7.92
C ALA A 21 -2.79 8.59 7.62
N PHE A 22 -3.18 9.56 8.45
CA PHE A 22 -4.35 10.41 8.27
C PHE A 22 -3.98 11.87 7.91
N GLU A 23 -2.73 12.28 8.14
CA GLU A 23 -2.20 13.62 7.85
C GLU A 23 -0.83 13.52 7.17
N ILE A 24 -0.50 14.54 6.38
CA ILE A 24 0.82 14.72 5.78
C ILE A 24 1.26 16.15 6.04
N ASN A 25 2.42 16.32 6.67
CA ASN A 25 2.95 17.63 7.08
C ASN A 25 1.93 18.47 7.90
N GLY A 26 1.14 17.81 8.74
CA GLY A 26 0.09 18.45 9.54
C GLY A 26 -1.20 18.77 8.79
N GLU A 27 -1.31 18.44 7.50
CA GLU A 27 -2.48 18.74 6.68
C GLU A 27 -3.30 17.49 6.30
N ARG A 28 -4.63 17.67 6.26
CA ARG A 28 -5.61 16.63 5.88
C ARG A 28 -6.02 16.79 4.42
N ILE A 29 -5.16 16.35 3.51
CA ILE A 29 -5.38 16.52 2.06
C ILE A 29 -5.97 15.26 1.43
N ALA A 30 -7.19 15.36 0.90
CA ALA A 30 -7.88 14.27 0.21
C ALA A 30 -7.06 13.67 -0.94
N LYS A 31 -6.44 14.50 -1.79
CA LYS A 31 -5.59 14.03 -2.92
C LYS A 31 -4.45 13.10 -2.48
N PHE A 32 -3.94 13.28 -1.26
CA PHE A 32 -2.87 12.47 -0.70
C PHE A 32 -3.32 11.27 0.11
N GLY A 33 -4.63 11.04 0.23
CA GLY A 33 -5.19 9.83 0.80
C GLY A 33 -5.98 10.01 2.08
N PHE A 34 -6.24 11.25 2.53
CA PHE A 34 -7.21 11.48 3.62
C PHE A 34 -8.57 10.83 3.28
N PRO A 35 -9.22 10.08 4.20
CA PRO A 35 -8.94 10.03 5.64
C PRO A 35 -7.83 9.07 6.07
N MET A 36 -7.40 8.17 5.20
CA MET A 36 -6.52 7.08 5.58
C MET A 36 -5.72 6.54 4.39
N ARG A 37 -4.40 6.43 4.54
CA ARG A 37 -3.51 5.75 3.58
C ARG A 37 -2.55 4.81 4.29
N LEU A 38 -2.04 3.81 3.59
CA LEU A 38 -0.89 3.03 4.03
C LEU A 38 0.41 3.79 3.74
N VAL A 39 1.37 3.65 4.66
CA VAL A 39 2.78 3.99 4.48
C VAL A 39 3.60 2.74 4.77
N ALA A 40 4.34 2.25 3.77
CA ALA A 40 5.13 1.02 3.87
C ALA A 40 6.53 1.25 3.26
N LEU A 41 7.46 1.74 4.07
CA LEU A 41 8.82 2.06 3.62
C LEU A 41 9.51 0.86 2.96
N GLY A 42 10.37 1.14 1.97
CA GLY A 42 11.08 0.11 1.21
C GLY A 42 10.25 -0.57 0.12
N THR A 43 9.04 -0.09 -0.17
CA THR A 43 8.24 -0.51 -1.33
C THR A 43 7.93 0.68 -2.25
N TYR A 44 7.66 0.40 -3.52
CA TYR A 44 7.24 1.42 -4.48
C TYR A 44 5.89 2.02 -4.10
N GLY A 45 5.69 3.30 -4.47
CA GLY A 45 4.51 4.07 -4.07
C GLY A 45 3.16 3.49 -4.53
N TYR A 46 3.13 2.64 -5.57
CA TYR A 46 1.89 1.96 -5.95
C TYR A 46 1.42 0.99 -4.86
N LYS A 47 2.32 0.43 -4.05
CA LYS A 47 1.99 -0.40 -2.90
C LYS A 47 1.45 0.41 -1.71
N TRP A 48 1.28 1.73 -1.81
CA TRP A 48 0.82 2.59 -0.72
C TRP A 48 -0.62 3.06 -1.02
N PRO A 49 -1.64 2.21 -0.83
CA PRO A 49 -3.02 2.53 -1.14
C PRO A 49 -3.47 3.79 -0.38
N LYS A 50 -4.14 4.67 -1.11
CA LYS A 50 -4.82 5.85 -0.59
C LYS A 50 -6.29 5.53 -0.35
N TRP A 51 -6.95 6.29 0.52
CA TRP A 51 -8.38 6.15 0.79
C TRP A 51 -8.78 4.74 1.24
N VAL A 52 -7.99 4.15 2.14
CA VAL A 52 -8.20 2.80 2.64
C VAL A 52 -9.52 2.74 3.41
N THR A 53 -10.43 1.86 2.96
CA THR A 53 -11.75 1.63 3.59
C THR A 53 -11.92 0.22 4.15
N LYS A 54 -11.10 -0.75 3.71
CA LYS A 54 -11.14 -2.15 4.15
C LYS A 54 -9.72 -2.70 4.25
N ILE A 55 -9.45 -3.44 5.33
CA ILE A 55 -8.28 -4.29 5.48
C ILE A 55 -8.79 -5.70 5.72
N GLU A 56 -8.29 -6.67 4.97
CA GLU A 56 -8.74 -8.05 5.03
C GLU A 56 -7.53 -8.98 5.11
N LEU A 57 -7.56 -9.89 6.08
CA LEU A 57 -6.59 -10.97 6.15
C LEU A 57 -7.02 -12.06 5.17
N VAL A 58 -6.13 -12.39 4.23
CA VAL A 58 -6.38 -13.39 3.18
C VAL A 58 -5.31 -14.47 3.21
N LYS A 59 -5.65 -15.66 2.74
CA LYS A 59 -4.69 -16.73 2.53
C LYS A 59 -3.97 -16.54 1.20
N GLY A 60 -2.65 -16.73 1.19
CA GLY A 60 -1.81 -16.58 0.00
C GLY A 60 -1.40 -15.13 -0.28
N PHE A 61 -1.02 -14.84 -1.52
CA PHE A 61 -0.59 -13.49 -1.93
C PHE A 61 -1.28 -13.08 -3.23
N PRO A 62 -2.54 -12.61 -3.16
CA PRO A 62 -3.32 -12.25 -4.33
C PRO A 62 -2.72 -11.03 -5.03
N GLU A 63 -2.98 -10.92 -6.33
CA GLU A 63 -2.53 -9.80 -7.14
C GLU A 63 -3.46 -8.59 -6.99
N GLY A 64 -2.86 -7.41 -6.78
CA GLY A 64 -3.55 -6.14 -6.85
C GLY A 64 -3.65 -5.61 -8.28
N VAL A 65 -4.08 -4.35 -8.38
CA VAL A 65 -4.35 -3.70 -9.67
C VAL A 65 -3.09 -3.58 -10.54
N TRP A 66 -1.94 -3.23 -9.95
CA TRP A 66 -0.70 -3.04 -10.71
C TRP A 66 0.05 -4.34 -10.96
N GLU A 67 -0.10 -5.31 -10.07
CA GLU A 67 0.46 -6.65 -10.21
C GLU A 67 -0.15 -7.36 -11.41
N ARG A 68 -1.47 -7.23 -11.62
CA ARG A 68 -2.14 -7.71 -12.84
C ARG A 68 -1.69 -6.99 -14.12
N LYS A 69 -1.04 -5.84 -13.99
CA LYS A 69 -0.45 -5.08 -15.10
C LYS A 69 1.05 -5.36 -15.28
N GLY A 70 1.60 -6.35 -14.58
CA GLY A 70 2.98 -6.82 -14.73
C GLY A 70 3.98 -6.23 -13.73
N LEU A 71 3.55 -5.43 -12.76
CA LEU A 71 4.46 -4.97 -11.69
C LEU A 71 4.72 -6.09 -10.66
N PRO A 72 5.86 -6.07 -9.96
CA PRO A 72 6.20 -7.08 -8.96
C PRO A 72 5.17 -7.19 -7.83
N LYS A 73 4.90 -8.41 -7.34
CA LYS A 73 3.92 -8.61 -6.25
C LYS A 73 4.35 -7.98 -4.93
N ARG A 74 5.62 -8.16 -4.55
CA ARG A 74 6.16 -7.54 -3.33
C ARG A 74 6.41 -6.05 -3.52
N GLY A 75 6.87 -5.64 -4.71
CA GLY A 75 7.11 -4.23 -5.05
C GLY A 75 8.17 -3.59 -4.17
N LYS A 76 9.18 -4.36 -3.74
CA LYS A 76 10.33 -3.85 -3.01
C LYS A 76 11.13 -2.94 -3.94
N ILE A 77 11.72 -1.89 -3.38
CA ILE A 77 12.64 -1.03 -4.13
C ILE A 77 13.81 -1.89 -4.61
N GLY A 78 14.05 -1.91 -5.93
CA GLY A 78 15.00 -2.81 -6.59
C GLY A 78 14.38 -4.05 -7.25
N ASP A 79 13.08 -4.30 -7.08
CA ASP A 79 12.38 -5.36 -7.84
C ASP A 79 12.15 -4.95 -9.31
N ILE A 80 12.24 -3.66 -9.61
CA ILE A 80 12.21 -3.11 -10.96
C ILE A 80 13.62 -2.60 -11.22
N TRP A 81 14.28 -3.18 -12.24
CA TRP A 81 15.70 -3.07 -12.63
C TRP A 81 16.63 -4.12 -12.02
#